data_AF-A0AAJ3YFG6-F1
#
_entry.id   AF-A0AAJ3YFG6-F1
#
_cell.length_a   1.000
_cell.length_b   1.000
_cell.length_c   1.000
_cell.angle_alpha   90.00
_cell.angle_beta   90.00
_cell.angle_gamma   90.00
#
_symmetry.space_group_name_H-M   'P 1'
#
loop_
_entity.id
_entity.type
_entity.pdbx_description
1 polymer ?
#
loop_
_entity_poly.entity_id
_entity_poly.type
_entity_poly.pdbx_seq_one_letter_code
_entity_poly.pdbx_strand_id
1 'polypeptide(L)'
;MAELTQSRVDIISRANGTLTSQVDGGLTQTITLNEPSVVRINGTREAVVQYQRQGDDLIVQMRDGSSVRYKKFFLDDAAGDHSELVFDDGVNPPEHALFPTTAGATDLATTSVTPGFESLDNVEPLLLADNSNISTGLMTASGVGLLGLGGLALGTSRGGGGGGDTPAAPGTPGTPATPTLTVNPFAGDNVLDNSEKASDQLVSGTTSNVEAGQTVTVTLGGQ
;
A
#
# COMPACT_ATOMS: atom_id res chain seq x y z
N MET A 1 19.52 -13.63 22.30
CA MET A 1 19.48 -13.95 20.86
C MET A 1 18.01 -13.98 20.50
N ALA A 2 17.51 -12.99 19.77
CA ALA A 2 16.11 -12.97 19.34
C ALA A 2 16.08 -13.46 17.89
N GLU A 3 15.67 -14.71 17.71
CA GLU A 3 15.22 -15.21 16.41
C GLU A 3 13.90 -14.51 16.09
N LEU A 4 13.89 -13.63 15.09
CA LEU A 4 12.67 -13.22 14.42
C LEU A 4 12.53 -14.09 13.17
N THR A 5 12.04 -15.32 13.33
CA THR A 5 11.93 -16.31 12.25
C THR A 5 10.61 -16.26 11.49
N GLN A 6 9.78 -15.22 11.68
CA GLN A 6 8.50 -15.10 10.98
C GLN A 6 8.42 -13.80 10.19
N SER A 7 8.40 -13.93 8.85
CA SER A 7 8.15 -12.83 7.91
C SER A 7 6.68 -12.40 8.00
N ARG A 8 6.36 -11.41 8.83
CA ARG A 8 5.00 -10.85 8.93
C ARG A 8 4.66 -10.04 7.66
N VAL A 9 3.43 -10.14 7.17
CA VAL A 9 2.93 -9.41 5.99
C VAL A 9 1.70 -8.60 6.38
N ASP A 10 1.73 -7.31 6.03
CA ASP A 10 0.58 -6.41 6.11
C ASP A 10 0.00 -6.19 4.73
N ILE A 11 -1.33 -6.19 4.63
CA ILE A 11 -2.05 -5.79 3.43
C ILE A 11 -2.73 -4.46 3.74
N ILE A 12 -2.28 -3.40 3.09
CA ILE A 12 -2.75 -2.04 3.30
C ILE A 12 -3.54 -1.62 2.07
N SER A 13 -4.78 -1.19 2.24
CA SER A 13 -5.58 -0.66 1.14
C SER A 13 -4.90 0.56 0.54
N ARG A 14 -4.65 0.58 -0.78
CA ARG A 14 -4.14 1.79 -1.42
C ARG A 14 -5.17 2.91 -1.38
N ALA A 15 -6.46 2.58 -1.42
CA ALA A 15 -7.54 3.55 -1.49
C ALA A 15 -7.71 4.40 -0.23
N ASN A 16 -7.23 3.95 0.94
CA ASN A 16 -7.45 4.67 2.20
C ASN A 16 -6.35 4.46 3.26
N GLY A 17 -5.29 3.72 2.95
CA GLY A 17 -4.18 3.45 3.87
C GLY A 17 -4.53 2.52 5.05
N THR A 18 -5.72 1.91 5.07
CA THR A 18 -6.13 1.03 6.19
C THR A 18 -5.51 -0.35 6.06
N LEU A 19 -5.10 -0.94 7.18
CA LEU A 19 -4.68 -2.34 7.24
C LEU A 19 -5.91 -3.23 7.07
N THR A 20 -5.99 -3.97 5.97
CA THR A 20 -7.11 -4.87 5.64
C THR A 20 -6.85 -6.30 6.03
N SER A 21 -5.58 -6.71 6.14
CA SER A 21 -5.18 -8.03 6.59
C SER A 21 -3.77 -8.03 7.14
N GLN A 22 -3.51 -8.93 8.08
CA GLN A 22 -2.18 -9.22 8.60
C GLN A 22 -1.98 -10.73 8.61
N VAL A 23 -0.83 -11.18 8.11
CA VAL A 23 -0.49 -12.60 7.98
C VAL A 23 0.88 -12.84 8.58
N ASP A 24 1.02 -13.85 9.43
CA ASP A 24 2.31 -14.27 9.96
C ASP A 24 3.03 -15.20 8.95
N GLY A 25 4.34 -15.00 8.79
CA GLY A 25 5.17 -15.79 7.89
C GLY A 25 5.43 -17.21 8.39
N GLY A 26 5.87 -18.07 7.48
CA GLY A 26 6.31 -19.44 7.77
C GLY A 26 5.44 -20.58 7.23
N LEU A 27 4.41 -20.28 6.43
CA LEU A 27 3.56 -21.27 5.76
C LEU A 27 3.33 -20.93 4.29
N THR A 28 3.06 -21.95 3.47
CA THR A 28 2.56 -21.73 2.10
C THR A 28 1.14 -21.15 2.17
N GLN A 29 0.97 -19.91 1.77
CA GLN A 29 -0.27 -19.17 1.94
C GLN A 29 -0.78 -18.62 0.60
N THR A 30 -2.10 -18.54 0.47
CA THR A 30 -2.76 -17.78 -0.60
C THR A 30 -3.54 -16.63 0.01
N ILE A 31 -3.29 -15.42 -0.47
CA ILE A 31 -3.93 -14.16 -0.06
C ILE A 31 -4.67 -13.62 -1.27
N THR A 32 -5.96 -13.31 -1.13
CA THR A 32 -6.73 -12.68 -2.20
C THR A 32 -6.81 -11.19 -1.96
N LEU A 33 -6.31 -10.40 -2.92
CA LEU A 33 -6.41 -8.94 -2.90
C LEU A 33 -7.73 -8.54 -3.56
N ASN A 34 -8.65 -7.99 -2.78
CA ASN A 34 -9.99 -7.63 -3.26
C ASN A 34 -10.05 -6.23 -3.86
N GLU A 35 -9.00 -5.44 -3.65
CA GLU A 35 -8.80 -4.07 -4.12
C GLU A 35 -7.29 -3.81 -4.27
N PRO A 36 -6.88 -2.76 -5.03
CA PRO A 36 -5.50 -2.31 -5.08
C PRO A 36 -4.92 -2.12 -3.67
N SER A 37 -3.86 -2.86 -3.35
CA SER A 37 -3.28 -2.91 -2.00
C SER A 37 -1.76 -2.75 -2.02
N VAL A 38 -1.18 -2.11 -1.00
CA VAL A 38 0.24 -2.22 -0.69
C VAL A 38 0.44 -3.48 0.15
N VAL A 39 1.13 -4.45 -0.40
CA VAL A 39 1.64 -5.62 0.31
C VAL A 39 2.95 -5.22 0.97
N ARG A 40 2.97 -5.11 2.30
CA ARG A 40 4.19 -4.80 3.06
C ARG A 40 4.72 -6.04 3.75
N ILE A 41 5.90 -6.48 3.32
CA ILE A 41 6.64 -7.56 3.97
C ILE A 41 7.51 -6.94 5.06
N ASN A 42 7.34 -7.39 6.30
CA ASN A 42 8.07 -6.91 7.47
C ASN A 42 9.45 -7.59 7.50
N GLY A 43 10.41 -7.01 6.77
CA GLY A 43 11.74 -7.57 6.56
C GLY A 43 12.40 -6.99 5.32
N THR A 44 13.61 -7.47 5.00
CA THR A 44 14.35 -7.02 3.81
C THR A 44 14.00 -7.86 2.59
N ARG A 45 14.24 -7.32 1.38
CA ARG A 45 14.07 -8.09 0.14
C ARG A 45 14.94 -9.35 0.07
N GLU A 46 16.00 -9.45 0.86
CA GLU A 46 16.87 -10.62 0.92
C GLU A 46 16.16 -11.87 1.47
N ALA A 47 15.03 -11.66 2.16
CA ALA A 47 14.13 -12.73 2.59
C ALA A 47 13.44 -13.43 1.41
N VAL A 48 13.46 -12.85 0.21
CA VAL A 48 12.88 -13.44 -1.02
C VAL A 48 13.97 -14.07 -1.87
N VAL A 49 13.70 -15.28 -2.35
CA VAL A 49 14.57 -16.03 -3.28
C VAL A 49 14.10 -15.86 -4.72
N GLN A 50 12.79 -15.83 -4.94
CA GLN A 50 12.25 -15.77 -6.29
C GLN A 50 10.86 -15.14 -6.34
N TYR A 51 10.62 -14.35 -7.40
CA TYR A 51 9.31 -13.88 -7.78
C TYR A 51 8.84 -14.61 -9.02
N GLN A 52 7.57 -15.00 -9.04
CA GLN A 52 6.92 -15.56 -10.20
C GLN A 52 5.57 -14.91 -10.43
N ARG A 53 5.14 -14.84 -11.68
CA ARG A 53 3.82 -14.39 -12.09
C ARG A 53 3.06 -15.53 -12.73
N GLN A 54 1.80 -15.70 -12.34
CA GLN A 54 0.85 -16.61 -12.99
C GLN A 54 -0.46 -15.85 -13.23
N GLY A 55 -0.75 -15.50 -14.48
CA GLY A 55 -1.84 -14.56 -14.77
C GLY A 55 -1.66 -13.22 -14.05
N ASP A 56 -2.67 -12.84 -13.26
CA ASP A 56 -2.64 -11.65 -12.40
C ASP A 56 -2.11 -11.91 -10.98
N ASP A 57 -1.73 -13.16 -10.68
CA ASP A 57 -1.22 -13.53 -9.37
C ASP A 57 0.31 -13.33 -9.30
N LEU A 58 0.78 -12.79 -8.18
CA LEU A 58 2.20 -12.78 -7.79
C LEU A 58 2.45 -13.94 -6.83
N ILE A 59 3.50 -14.71 -7.07
CA ILE A 59 3.95 -15.80 -6.20
C ILE A 59 5.37 -15.47 -5.74
N VAL A 60 5.55 -15.35 -4.43
CA VAL A 60 6.82 -15.00 -3.79
C VAL A 60 7.34 -16.23 -3.06
N GLN A 61 8.52 -16.71 -3.44
CA GLN A 61 9.22 -17.78 -2.73
C GLN A 61 10.22 -17.17 -1.76
N MET A 62 10.07 -17.48 -0.48
CA MET A 62 10.87 -16.95 0.60
C MET A 62 12.09 -17.84 0.87
N ARG A 63 13.12 -17.27 1.53
CA ARG A 63 14.36 -17.97 1.88
C ARG A 63 14.17 -19.07 2.94
N ASP A 64 13.12 -18.96 3.74
CA ASP A 64 12.71 -20.01 4.69
C ASP A 64 12.02 -21.22 4.02
N GLY A 65 11.85 -21.18 2.68
CA GLY A 65 11.20 -22.23 1.89
C GLY A 65 9.68 -22.08 1.80
N SER A 66 9.09 -21.09 2.48
CA SER A 66 7.66 -20.78 2.35
C SER A 66 7.36 -20.10 1.01
N SER A 67 6.10 -20.17 0.58
CA SER A 67 5.63 -19.56 -0.66
C SER A 67 4.32 -18.81 -0.43
N VAL A 68 4.27 -17.55 -0.81
CA VAL A 68 3.07 -16.72 -0.67
C VAL A 68 2.55 -16.36 -2.05
N ARG A 69 1.29 -16.73 -2.32
CA ARG A 69 0.55 -16.31 -3.52
C ARG A 69 -0.36 -15.14 -3.18
N TYR A 70 -0.10 -14.00 -3.79
CA TYR A 70 -0.97 -12.83 -3.81
C TYR A 70 -1.83 -12.88 -5.07
N LYS A 71 -3.09 -13.26 -4.92
CA LYS A 71 -4.02 -13.31 -6.04
C LYS A 71 -4.46 -11.92 -6.44
N LYS A 72 -4.61 -11.71 -7.76
CA LYS A 72 -5.01 -10.41 -8.35
C LYS A 72 -4.03 -9.27 -8.06
N PHE A 73 -2.76 -9.58 -7.79
CA PHE A 73 -1.73 -8.59 -7.52
C PHE A 73 -1.53 -7.62 -8.69
N PHE A 74 -1.47 -8.18 -9.91
CA PHE A 74 -1.33 -7.42 -11.16
C PHE A 74 -2.68 -7.07 -11.81
N LEU A 75 -3.79 -7.33 -11.14
CA LEU A 75 -5.11 -7.02 -11.70
C LEU A 75 -5.35 -5.52 -11.53
N ASP A 76 -5.37 -4.81 -12.65
CA ASP A 76 -5.77 -3.42 -12.68
C ASP A 76 -7.26 -3.28 -12.37
N ASP A 77 -7.61 -2.24 -11.61
CA ASP A 77 -8.98 -1.84 -11.38
C ASP A 77 -9.55 -1.00 -12.55
N ALA A 78 -10.71 -0.37 -12.35
CA ALA A 78 -11.33 0.46 -13.38
C ALA A 78 -10.54 1.73 -13.73
N ALA A 79 -9.67 2.20 -12.83
CA ALA A 79 -8.79 3.36 -13.03
C ALA A 79 -7.43 2.98 -13.61
N GLY A 80 -7.10 1.68 -13.67
CA GLY A 80 -5.79 1.19 -14.10
C GLY A 80 -4.81 1.00 -12.94
N ASP A 81 -5.29 1.03 -11.69
CA ASP A 81 -4.46 0.86 -10.50
C ASP A 81 -4.40 -0.62 -10.09
N HIS A 82 -3.22 -1.09 -9.65
CA HIS A 82 -3.01 -2.46 -9.18
C HIS A 82 -2.34 -2.49 -7.80
N SER A 83 -1.93 -3.68 -7.32
CA SER A 83 -1.30 -3.80 -6.01
C SER A 83 0.22 -3.60 -6.09
N GLU A 84 0.80 -3.03 -5.03
CA GLU A 84 2.23 -2.75 -4.91
C GLU A 84 2.87 -3.67 -3.87
N LEU A 85 4.18 -3.91 -3.95
CA LEU A 85 4.92 -4.70 -2.97
C LEU A 85 6.07 -3.89 -2.39
N VAL A 86 6.15 -3.81 -1.06
CA VAL A 86 7.24 -3.14 -0.35
C VAL A 86 7.86 -4.03 0.71
N PHE A 87 9.15 -3.81 0.96
CA PHE A 87 9.93 -4.39 2.03
C PHE A 87 10.23 -3.31 3.06
N ASP A 88 9.82 -3.52 4.29
CA ASP A 88 9.99 -2.57 5.39
C ASP A 88 10.37 -3.36 6.63
N ASP A 89 11.62 -3.24 7.08
CA ASP A 89 12.10 -3.91 8.29
C ASP A 89 11.96 -3.03 9.55
N GLY A 90 11.37 -1.83 9.42
CA GLY A 90 11.25 -0.84 10.48
C GLY A 90 12.56 -0.17 10.89
N VAL A 91 13.67 -0.46 10.21
CA VAL A 91 15.01 0.06 10.52
C VAL A 91 15.59 0.85 9.33
N ASN A 92 15.47 0.30 8.13
CA ASN A 92 15.92 0.88 6.88
C ASN A 92 14.74 1.55 6.13
N PRO A 93 15.02 2.50 5.22
CA PRO A 93 13.99 3.04 4.34
C PRO A 93 13.28 1.92 3.57
N PRO A 94 11.93 1.94 3.45
CA PRO A 94 11.21 0.91 2.72
C PRO A 94 11.70 0.76 1.28
N GLU A 95 11.79 -0.47 0.77
CA GLU A 95 12.13 -0.76 -0.62
C GLU A 95 10.88 -1.19 -1.41
N HIS A 96 10.53 -0.45 -2.47
CA HIS A 96 9.45 -0.77 -3.40
C HIS A 96 9.94 -1.67 -4.53
N ALA A 97 9.25 -2.80 -4.74
CA ALA A 97 9.51 -3.71 -5.83
C ALA A 97 8.73 -3.30 -7.10
N LEU A 98 9.48 -2.91 -8.13
CA LEU A 98 8.95 -2.47 -9.43
C LEU A 98 8.94 -3.64 -10.42
N PHE A 99 7.77 -4.25 -10.62
CA PHE A 99 7.63 -5.36 -11.56
C PHE A 99 7.49 -4.88 -13.00
N PRO A 100 8.14 -5.56 -13.98
CA PRO A 100 7.96 -5.23 -15.38
C PRO A 100 6.51 -5.51 -15.82
N THR A 101 5.91 -4.51 -16.48
CA THR A 101 4.56 -4.62 -17.08
C THR A 101 4.62 -5.57 -18.27
N THR A 102 4.44 -6.87 -18.01
CA THR A 102 4.30 -7.84 -19.10
C THR A 102 2.86 -7.77 -19.58
N ALA A 103 2.65 -7.24 -20.78
CA ALA A 103 1.33 -7.25 -21.41
C ALA A 103 0.87 -8.70 -21.62
N GLY A 104 -0.30 -9.04 -21.08
CA GLY A 104 -1.05 -10.22 -21.52
C GLY A 104 -0.47 -11.58 -21.11
N ALA A 105 -0.19 -11.79 -19.82
CA ALA A 105 -0.16 -13.15 -19.29
C ALA A 105 -1.60 -13.65 -19.12
N THR A 106 -2.30 -13.96 -20.22
CA THR A 106 -3.56 -14.73 -20.17
C THR A 106 -3.30 -16.21 -19.93
N ASP A 107 -2.03 -16.59 -19.82
CA ASP A 107 -1.58 -17.97 -19.64
C ASP A 107 -1.55 -18.35 -18.14
N LEU A 108 -2.06 -19.54 -17.85
CA LEU A 108 -1.97 -20.20 -16.55
C LEU A 108 -0.56 -20.70 -16.25
N ALA A 109 0.40 -20.52 -17.16
CA ALA A 109 1.80 -20.83 -16.91
C ALA A 109 2.41 -19.89 -15.86
N THR A 110 3.21 -20.46 -14.95
CA THR A 110 3.99 -19.68 -13.99
C THR A 110 5.30 -19.25 -14.64
N THR A 111 5.59 -17.95 -14.63
CA THR A 111 6.78 -17.35 -15.25
C THR A 111 7.63 -16.66 -14.18
N SER A 112 8.95 -16.77 -14.24
CA SER A 112 9.82 -16.01 -13.32
C SER A 112 9.81 -14.54 -13.71
N VAL A 113 9.69 -13.65 -12.73
CA VAL A 113 9.74 -12.20 -12.92
C VAL A 113 10.86 -11.61 -12.07
N THR A 114 11.57 -10.62 -12.60
CA THR A 114 12.63 -9.90 -11.87
C THR A 114 12.19 -8.45 -11.67
N PRO A 115 11.87 -8.03 -10.44
CA PRO A 115 11.57 -6.63 -10.17
C PRO A 115 12.85 -5.77 -10.08
N GLY A 116 12.71 -4.49 -10.41
CA GLY A 116 13.61 -3.45 -9.94
C GLY A 116 13.28 -3.06 -8.49
N PHE A 117 14.16 -2.31 -7.83
CA PHE A 117 13.92 -1.83 -6.47
C PHE A 117 14.25 -0.35 -6.34
N GLU A 118 13.40 0.38 -5.65
CA GLU A 118 13.57 1.78 -5.31
C GLU A 118 13.39 1.97 -3.81
N SER A 119 14.21 2.83 -3.19
CA SER A 119 14.05 3.20 -1.78
C SER A 119 13.03 4.33 -1.67
N LEU A 120 12.12 4.20 -0.70
CA LEU A 120 11.11 5.19 -0.35
C LEU A 120 11.42 5.81 1.02
N ASP A 121 10.98 7.04 1.24
CA ASP A 121 10.97 7.64 2.58
C ASP A 121 9.92 6.97 3.48
N ASN A 122 8.75 6.66 2.91
CA ASN A 122 7.66 5.92 3.54
C ASN A 122 6.73 5.31 2.46
N VAL A 123 5.67 4.60 2.87
CA VAL A 123 4.73 3.92 1.95
C VAL A 123 3.57 4.80 1.44
N GLU A 124 3.43 6.04 1.92
CA GLU A 124 2.35 6.96 1.54
C GLU A 124 2.31 7.31 0.04
N PRO A 125 3.45 7.48 -0.68
CA PRO A 125 3.43 7.71 -2.13
C PRO A 125 2.74 6.60 -2.92
N LEU A 126 2.61 5.40 -2.36
CA LEU A 126 1.93 4.27 -2.99
C LEU A 126 0.42 4.26 -2.73
N LEU A 127 -0.09 5.10 -1.83
CA LEU A 127 -1.52 5.23 -1.57
C LEU A 127 -2.19 6.07 -2.67
N LEU A 128 -3.44 5.74 -2.97
CA LEU A 128 -4.30 6.41 -3.94
C LEU A 128 -5.11 7.54 -3.29
N ALA A 129 -5.47 7.38 -2.02
CA ALA A 129 -6.02 8.49 -1.25
C ALA A 129 -4.91 9.49 -0.90
N ASP A 130 -5.16 10.75 -1.23
CA ASP A 130 -4.40 11.93 -0.81
C ASP A 130 -3.09 12.28 -1.56
N ASN A 131 -2.85 11.74 -2.77
CA ASN A 131 -1.78 12.23 -3.65
C ASN A 131 -2.17 13.43 -4.52
N SER A 132 -3.20 14.19 -4.11
CA SER A 132 -3.66 15.39 -4.83
C SER A 132 -2.80 16.64 -4.58
N ASN A 133 -1.73 16.55 -3.77
CA ASN A 133 -0.80 17.65 -3.51
C ASN A 133 0.64 17.39 -4.02
N ILE A 134 0.79 16.76 -5.18
CA ILE A 134 2.02 16.92 -5.97
C ILE A 134 1.80 18.09 -6.94
N SER A 135 1.75 19.30 -6.39
CA SER A 135 1.85 20.54 -7.17
C SER A 135 3.31 20.77 -7.57
N THR A 136 3.83 19.92 -8.46
CA THR A 136 4.96 20.23 -9.37
C THR A 136 4.90 19.28 -10.56
N GLY A 137 4.01 19.62 -11.49
CA GLY A 137 4.01 19.26 -12.90
C GLY A 137 4.85 18.07 -13.38
N LEU A 138 4.29 16.86 -13.27
CA LEU A 138 4.37 15.88 -14.35
C LEU A 138 3.17 14.92 -14.22
N MET A 139 2.46 14.76 -15.33
CA MET A 139 1.20 14.03 -15.42
C MET A 139 1.43 12.52 -15.45
N THR A 140 0.44 11.79 -14.91
CA THR A 140 0.16 10.35 -15.05
C THR A 140 1.16 9.36 -14.44
N ALA A 141 0.67 8.64 -13.42
CA ALA A 141 1.12 7.31 -13.05
C ALA A 141 1.01 6.37 -14.27
N SER A 142 2.09 6.32 -15.01
CA SER A 142 2.46 5.27 -15.95
C SER A 142 3.93 5.54 -16.18
N GLY A 143 4.79 4.55 -15.94
CA GLY A 143 6.24 4.76 -15.96
C GLY A 143 6.69 5.60 -17.16
N VAL A 144 7.09 6.84 -16.90
CA VAL A 144 7.74 7.67 -17.92
C VAL A 144 9.24 7.49 -17.74
N GLY A 145 9.73 6.43 -18.36
CA GLY A 145 11.07 6.45 -18.94
C GLY A 145 11.14 7.64 -19.90
N LEU A 146 12.03 8.57 -19.60
CA LEU A 146 12.27 9.75 -20.41
C LEU A 146 12.77 9.33 -21.82
N LEU A 147 12.20 10.00 -22.85
CA LEU A 147 12.72 10.22 -24.21
C LEU A 147 12.39 9.19 -25.32
N GLY A 148 11.32 9.47 -26.09
CA GLY A 148 11.12 8.92 -27.43
C GLY A 148 9.92 9.55 -28.14
N LEU A 149 10.18 10.30 -29.21
CA LEU A 149 9.23 11.09 -30.00
C LEU A 149 8.13 10.24 -30.66
N GLY A 150 6.87 10.70 -30.61
CA GLY A 150 5.89 10.36 -31.64
C GLY A 150 4.42 10.27 -31.21
N GLY A 151 3.60 11.23 -31.65
CA GLY A 151 2.28 10.93 -32.20
C GLY A 151 1.05 11.11 -31.30
N LEU A 152 0.25 12.12 -31.68
CA LEU A 152 -1.13 12.40 -31.32
C LEU A 152 -2.09 11.19 -31.27
N ALA A 153 -3.09 11.24 -30.38
CA ALA A 153 -4.51 11.32 -30.77
C ALA A 153 -5.43 11.56 -29.55
N LEU A 154 -6.07 12.73 -29.52
CA LEU A 154 -7.25 13.01 -28.70
C LEU A 154 -8.47 12.43 -29.43
N GLY A 155 -9.11 11.42 -28.85
CA GLY A 155 -10.30 10.78 -29.42
C GLY A 155 -11.51 10.93 -28.52
N THR A 156 -12.27 12.03 -28.67
CA THR A 156 -13.67 12.08 -28.23
C THR A 156 -14.54 11.47 -29.32
N SER A 157 -15.22 10.35 -29.06
CA SER A 157 -16.31 9.88 -29.92
C SER A 157 -17.45 9.24 -29.14
N ARG A 158 -18.63 9.82 -29.35
CA ARG A 158 -19.98 9.37 -28.96
C ARG A 158 -20.37 8.02 -29.56
N GLY A 159 -21.26 7.34 -28.85
CA GLY A 159 -22.26 6.38 -29.35
C GLY A 159 -22.39 5.18 -28.40
N GLY A 160 -23.53 4.73 -27.89
CA GLY A 160 -24.93 5.15 -27.96
C GLY A 160 -25.82 3.98 -27.49
N GLY A 161 -26.81 4.25 -26.64
CA GLY A 161 -28.07 3.49 -26.55
C GLY A 161 -28.17 2.31 -25.56
N GLY A 162 -29.22 2.32 -24.73
CA GLY A 162 -29.83 1.12 -24.15
C GLY A 162 -30.17 1.23 -22.67
N GLY A 163 -31.42 1.57 -22.35
CA GLY A 163 -31.92 1.76 -20.99
C GLY A 163 -32.01 0.49 -20.12
N GLY A 164 -32.15 0.72 -18.82
CA GLY A 164 -32.34 -0.29 -17.80
C GLY A 164 -32.61 0.36 -16.45
N ASP A 165 -33.78 1.00 -16.33
CA ASP A 165 -34.35 1.43 -15.06
C ASP A 165 -34.45 0.23 -14.11
N THR A 166 -33.56 0.15 -13.12
CA THR A 166 -33.76 -0.65 -11.92
C THR A 166 -33.54 0.27 -10.73
N PRO A 167 -34.61 0.62 -9.97
CA PRO A 167 -34.43 1.31 -8.70
C PRO A 167 -33.68 0.37 -7.74
N ALA A 168 -32.46 0.75 -7.40
CA ALA A 168 -31.68 0.11 -6.36
C ALA A 168 -32.48 0.10 -5.05
N ALA A 169 -32.49 -1.05 -4.38
CA ALA A 169 -33.08 -1.21 -3.06
C ALA A 169 -32.50 -0.20 -2.06
N PRO A 170 -33.29 0.31 -1.09
CA PRO A 170 -32.80 1.23 -0.07
C PRO A 170 -31.62 0.62 0.71
N GLY A 171 -30.54 1.41 0.78
CA GLY A 171 -29.27 1.02 1.37
C GLY A 171 -29.40 0.52 2.80
N THR A 172 -28.69 -0.57 3.07
CA THR A 172 -28.35 -0.97 4.43
C THR A 172 -27.49 0.15 5.03
N PRO A 173 -27.86 0.74 6.19
CA PRO A 173 -27.00 1.70 6.85
C PRO A 173 -25.66 1.04 7.14
N GLY A 174 -24.58 1.57 6.54
CA GLY A 174 -23.23 1.16 6.86
C GLY A 174 -23.01 1.28 8.35
N THR A 175 -22.46 0.24 8.97
CA THR A 175 -22.10 0.29 10.39
C THR A 175 -21.09 1.43 10.57
N PRO A 176 -21.29 2.38 11.50
CA PRO A 176 -20.34 3.47 11.72
C PRO A 176 -18.95 2.90 12.03
N ALA A 177 -17.94 3.34 11.28
CA ALA A 177 -16.56 2.95 11.51
C ALA A 177 -16.12 3.44 12.90
N THR A 178 -15.42 2.58 13.65
CA THR A 178 -15.00 2.91 15.02
C THR A 178 -13.86 3.93 14.98
N PRO A 179 -13.93 5.04 15.73
CA PRO A 179 -12.86 6.03 15.77
C PRO A 179 -11.60 5.45 16.40
N THR A 180 -10.45 5.73 15.80
CA THR A 180 -9.14 5.35 16.32
C THR A 180 -8.28 6.61 16.52
N LEU A 181 -7.36 6.55 17.49
CA LEU A 181 -6.39 7.61 17.79
C LEU A 181 -5.03 6.98 18.05
N THR A 182 -4.01 7.43 17.33
CA THR A 182 -2.60 7.04 17.53
C THR A 182 -1.82 8.28 17.95
N VAL A 183 -0.89 8.12 18.90
CA VAL A 183 0.00 9.19 19.36
C VAL A 183 1.43 8.82 18.97
N ASN A 184 2.15 9.77 18.37
CA ASN A 184 3.55 9.60 18.00
C ASN A 184 4.44 9.62 19.24
N PRO A 185 5.66 9.06 19.16
CA PRO A 185 6.63 9.13 20.25
C PRO A 185 6.87 10.57 20.73
N PHE A 186 6.77 10.78 22.03
CA PHE A 186 7.07 12.07 22.65
C PHE A 186 8.57 12.34 22.63
N ALA A 187 9.01 13.58 22.37
CA ALA A 187 10.45 13.92 22.24
C ALA A 187 11.23 13.06 21.20
N GLY A 188 10.53 12.44 20.25
CA GLY A 188 11.13 11.64 19.18
C GLY A 188 11.43 10.18 19.55
N ASP A 189 11.80 9.89 20.80
CA ASP A 189 12.15 8.53 21.26
C ASP A 189 11.34 8.05 22.49
N ASN A 190 10.31 8.80 22.85
CA ASN A 190 9.45 8.56 24.01
C ASN A 190 10.15 8.72 25.37
N VAL A 191 11.32 9.36 25.40
CA VAL A 191 12.08 9.71 26.60
C VAL A 191 12.37 11.20 26.57
N LEU A 192 12.04 11.91 27.65
CA LEU A 192 12.39 13.32 27.75
C LEU A 192 13.75 13.48 28.44
N ASP A 193 14.74 13.99 27.72
CA ASP A 193 16.05 14.27 28.27
C ASP A 193 16.17 15.68 28.89
N ASN A 194 17.34 15.94 29.48
CA ASN A 194 17.59 17.17 30.24
C ASN A 194 17.75 18.41 29.35
N SER A 195 18.12 18.22 28.08
CA SER A 195 18.20 19.26 27.06
C SER A 195 16.85 19.53 26.40
N GLU A 196 16.06 18.48 26.22
CA GLU A 196 14.75 18.49 25.58
C GLU A 196 13.68 19.08 26.50
N LYS A 197 13.73 18.83 27.81
CA LYS A 197 12.75 19.40 28.77
C LYS A 197 12.73 20.93 28.82
N ALA A 198 13.80 21.58 28.36
CA ALA A 198 13.92 23.03 28.32
C ALA A 198 13.45 23.63 26.98
N SER A 199 13.06 22.79 26.03
CA SER A 199 12.58 23.15 24.70
C SER A 199 11.15 22.68 24.51
N ASP A 200 10.41 23.33 23.61
CA ASP A 200 9.03 22.95 23.31
C ASP A 200 8.98 21.54 22.72
N GLN A 201 8.13 20.69 23.31
CA GLN A 201 7.93 19.31 22.86
C GLN A 201 6.62 19.18 22.11
N LEU A 202 6.70 18.64 20.90
CA LEU A 202 5.53 18.45 20.06
C LEU A 202 4.83 17.15 20.46
N VAL A 203 3.58 17.27 20.92
CA VAL A 203 2.67 16.13 21.01
C VAL A 203 1.92 16.04 19.69
N SER A 204 2.07 14.92 19.00
CA SER A 204 1.45 14.70 17.69
C SER A 204 0.84 13.30 17.61
N GLY A 205 -0.05 13.12 16.65
CA GLY A 205 -0.79 11.87 16.47
C GLY A 205 -1.76 11.97 15.31
N THR A 206 -2.50 10.89 15.07
CA THR A 206 -3.46 10.79 13.98
C THR A 206 -4.77 10.18 14.48
N THR A 207 -5.89 10.65 13.94
CA THR A 207 -7.22 10.07 14.19
C THR A 207 -7.77 9.47 12.90
N SER A 208 -8.37 8.29 12.96
CA SER A 208 -9.08 7.71 11.81
C SER A 208 -10.54 7.46 12.15
N ASN A 209 -11.41 7.51 11.14
CA ASN A 209 -12.87 7.42 11.32
C ASN A 209 -13.44 8.51 12.24
N VAL A 210 -12.78 9.68 12.23
CA VAL A 210 -13.18 10.88 12.94
C VAL A 210 -13.30 12.00 11.91
N GLU A 211 -14.42 12.72 11.93
CA GLU A 211 -14.63 13.86 11.03
C GLU A 211 -13.67 15.01 11.34
N ALA A 212 -13.32 15.80 10.33
CA ALA A 212 -12.49 16.98 10.54
C ALA A 212 -13.19 17.99 11.49
N GLY A 213 -12.42 18.64 12.35
CA GLY A 213 -12.93 19.61 13.32
C GLY A 213 -13.39 19.02 14.66
N GLN A 214 -13.30 17.70 14.83
CA GLN A 214 -13.55 17.06 16.12
C GLN A 214 -12.44 17.38 17.13
N THR A 215 -12.82 17.54 18.41
CA THR A 215 -11.90 17.95 19.47
C THR A 215 -11.14 16.76 20.05
N VAL A 216 -9.82 16.85 20.09
CA VAL A 216 -8.93 15.93 20.81
C VAL A 216 -8.55 16.56 22.15
N THR A 217 -8.79 15.86 23.25
CA THR A 217 -8.40 16.31 24.60
C THR A 217 -7.16 15.55 25.04
N VAL A 218 -6.12 16.28 25.43
CA VAL A 218 -4.86 15.70 25.94
C VAL A 218 -4.64 16.20 27.37
N THR A 219 -4.46 15.27 28.30
CA THR A 219 -4.19 15.54 29.71
C THR A 219 -2.74 15.12 30.00
N LEU A 220 -1.90 16.05 30.43
CA LEU A 220 -0.50 15.79 30.76
C LEU A 220 -0.31 15.97 32.27
N GLY A 221 0.29 14.97 32.94
CA GLY A 221 0.61 15.08 34.37
C GLY A 221 -0.62 15.18 35.31
N GLY A 222 -1.82 14.83 34.83
CA GLY A 222 -3.04 14.80 35.63
C GLY A 222 -3.85 16.11 35.68
N GLN A 223 -3.64 17.03 34.74
CA GLN A 223 -4.42 18.25 34.54
C GLN A 223 -5.12 18.28 33.18
#